data_AF-X0QVW3-F1
#
_entry.id   AF-X0QVW3-F1
#
_cell.length_a   1.000
_cell.length_b   1.000
_cell.length_c   1.000
_cell.angle_alpha   90.00
_cell.angle_beta   90.00
_cell.angle_gamma   90.00
#
_symmetry.space_group_name_H-M   'P 1'
#
loop_
_entity.id
_entity.type
_entity.pdbx_description
1 polymer ?
#
loop_
_entity_poly.entity_id
_entity_poly.type
_entity_poly.pdbx_seq_one_letter_code
_entity_poly.pdbx_strand_id
1 'polypeptide(L)'
;MDYVTEERRPKKYRNYKLAQAMVQLNMIDTMGYGIHEMYEKQAKRYLPLPDYDLTMPQAVKLIIYGDVVDPAYSKLLIKNTDLSIMEIIALDRVQKGQNISKGMARELQRKNLIEGRRPNYYVSSSVAEATNKKAKYIRNRIQDDTFYMQLILDYIDKYECATRPDIDSLLIPTLSEVLDEKQKITKIGHLLTKLRKIEKIENVGVGRYSKWVMK
;
A
#
# COMPACT_ATOMS: atom_id res chain seq x y z
N MET A 1 9.09 -8.71 13.93
CA MET A 1 10.09 -7.74 14.45
C MET A 1 10.11 -6.57 13.47
N ASP A 2 10.01 -5.31 13.92
CA ASP A 2 9.99 -4.17 12.98
C ASP A 2 11.34 -3.47 12.99
N TYR A 3 12.02 -3.48 11.85
CA TYR A 3 13.31 -2.81 11.62
C TYR A 3 13.17 -1.31 11.36
N VAL A 4 11.96 -0.78 11.47
CA VAL A 4 11.60 0.61 11.14
C VAL A 4 11.79 1.54 12.34
N THR A 5 11.63 1.01 13.56
CA THR A 5 11.84 1.78 14.80
C THR A 5 13.33 2.03 15.02
N GLU A 6 13.68 3.21 15.53
CA GLU A 6 15.08 3.61 15.76
C GLU A 6 15.87 2.59 16.59
N GLU A 7 15.20 1.92 17.53
CA GLU A 7 15.79 0.88 18.37
C GLU A 7 16.31 -0.33 17.59
N ARG A 8 15.70 -0.64 16.44
CA ARG A 8 15.98 -1.86 15.66
C ARG A 8 16.49 -1.58 14.24
N ARG A 9 16.64 -0.31 13.86
CA ARG A 9 17.31 0.06 12.61
C ARG A 9 18.73 -0.52 12.58
N PRO A 10 19.14 -1.24 11.51
CA PRO A 10 20.50 -1.76 11.40
C PRO A 10 21.54 -0.65 11.47
N LYS A 11 22.42 -0.72 12.48
CA LYS A 11 23.48 0.29 12.70
C LYS A 11 24.77 0.01 11.94
N LYS A 12 24.89 -1.17 11.32
CA LYS A 12 26.08 -1.59 10.58
C LYS A 12 25.72 -2.53 9.44
N TYR A 13 26.47 -2.43 8.35
CA TYR A 13 26.43 -3.39 7.24
C TYR A 13 27.35 -4.58 7.53
N ARG A 14 26.97 -5.78 7.08
CA ARG A 14 27.81 -6.99 7.18
C ARG A 14 29.11 -6.83 6.40
N ASN A 15 29.03 -6.29 5.17
CA ASN A 15 30.19 -5.97 4.34
C ASN A 15 30.26 -4.46 4.13
N TYR A 16 31.03 -3.78 4.98
CA TYR A 16 31.18 -2.34 4.94
C TYR A 16 31.80 -1.85 3.62
N LYS A 17 32.83 -2.54 3.09
CA LYS A 17 33.51 -2.14 1.85
C LYS A 17 32.57 -2.15 0.65
N LEU A 18 31.73 -3.19 0.54
CA LEU A 18 30.72 -3.28 -0.51
C LEU A 18 29.69 -2.16 -0.37
N ALA A 19 29.16 -1.95 0.83
CA ALA A 19 28.18 -0.88 1.08
C ALA A 19 28.76 0.50 0.73
N GLN A 20 30.01 0.76 1.10
CA GLN A 20 30.71 2.00 0.77
C GLN A 20 30.86 2.19 -0.75
N ALA A 21 31.25 1.14 -1.49
CA ALA A 21 31.33 1.20 -2.95
C ALA A 21 29.96 1.49 -3.59
N MET A 22 28.88 0.85 -3.12
CA MET A 22 27.53 1.08 -3.64
C MET A 22 27.01 2.49 -3.35
N VAL A 23 27.35 3.06 -2.19
CA VAL A 23 27.07 4.48 -1.87
C VAL A 23 27.82 5.40 -2.83
N GLN A 24 29.11 5.17 -3.07
CA GLN A 24 29.91 5.99 -4.00
C GLN A 24 29.38 5.93 -5.44
N LEU A 25 28.73 4.83 -5.82
CA LEU A 25 28.07 4.65 -7.10
C LEU A 25 26.61 5.13 -7.12
N ASN A 26 26.13 5.81 -6.07
CA ASN A 26 24.74 6.27 -5.92
C ASN A 26 23.68 5.16 -6.09
N MET A 27 24.03 3.92 -5.75
CA MET A 27 23.10 2.78 -5.86
C MET A 27 22.23 2.60 -4.62
N ILE A 28 22.70 3.05 -3.46
CA ILE A 28 21.99 2.96 -2.17
C ILE A 28 22.24 4.23 -1.35
N ASP A 29 21.28 4.57 -0.50
CA ASP A 29 21.47 5.60 0.52
C ASP A 29 22.42 5.14 1.62
N THR A 30 23.07 6.12 2.24
CA THR A 30 23.84 5.88 3.46
C THR A 30 22.93 5.60 4.65
N MET A 31 23.17 4.48 5.33
CA MET A 31 22.68 4.15 6.67
C MET A 31 21.16 4.01 6.85
N GLY A 32 20.65 2.78 6.67
CA GLY A 32 19.38 2.32 7.26
C GLY A 32 18.09 2.97 6.77
N TYR A 33 18.18 4.04 5.98
CA TYR A 33 17.04 4.81 5.48
C TYR A 33 16.18 4.00 4.50
N GLY A 34 16.80 3.17 3.66
CA GLY A 34 16.07 2.36 2.68
C GLY A 34 15.01 1.43 3.27
N ILE A 35 15.21 0.91 4.50
CA ILE A 35 14.19 0.09 5.17
C ILE A 35 12.99 0.97 5.56
N HIS A 36 13.26 2.15 6.10
CA HIS A 36 12.20 3.08 6.48
C HIS A 36 11.43 3.57 5.26
N GLU A 37 12.14 4.00 4.22
CA GLU A 37 11.56 4.45 2.96
C GLU A 37 10.70 3.35 2.30
N MET A 38 11.13 2.09 2.34
CA MET A 38 10.36 0.97 1.82
C MET A 38 9.02 0.81 2.57
N TYR A 39 9.01 0.94 3.89
CA TYR A 39 7.77 0.89 4.68
C TYR A 39 6.87 2.10 4.39
N GLU A 40 7.44 3.29 4.28
CA GLU A 40 6.69 4.50 3.92
C GLU A 40 6.08 4.39 2.53
N LYS A 41 6.82 3.87 1.55
CA LYS A 41 6.32 3.65 0.19
C LYS A 41 5.17 2.65 0.19
N GLN A 42 5.26 1.53 0.90
CA GLN A 42 4.13 0.60 1.01
C GLN A 42 2.91 1.23 1.69
N ALA A 43 3.13 1.99 2.77
CA ALA A 43 2.06 2.69 3.48
C ALA A 43 1.36 3.74 2.59
N LYS A 44 2.13 4.54 1.83
CA LYS A 44 1.61 5.53 0.86
C LYS A 44 0.79 4.89 -0.26
N ARG A 45 1.12 3.65 -0.62
CA ARG A 45 0.38 2.84 -1.61
C ARG A 45 -0.80 2.08 -0.97
N TYR A 46 -1.01 2.24 0.33
CA TYR A 46 -2.05 1.55 1.09
C TYR A 46 -1.94 0.02 1.03
N LEU A 47 -0.72 -0.49 0.85
CA LEU A 47 -0.40 -1.91 0.76
C LEU A 47 0.11 -2.42 2.10
N PRO A 48 0.03 -3.75 2.35
CA PRO A 48 0.64 -4.35 3.53
C PRO A 48 2.14 -4.03 3.59
N LEU A 49 2.63 -3.80 4.80
CA LEU A 49 4.04 -3.48 5.01
C LEU A 49 4.92 -4.71 4.74
N PRO A 50 6.21 -4.54 4.42
CA PRO A 50 7.10 -5.67 4.20
C PRO A 50 7.30 -6.52 5.47
N ASP A 51 7.49 -7.82 5.31
CA ASP A 51 7.86 -8.73 6.40
C ASP A 51 9.27 -9.31 6.22
N TYR A 52 9.94 -9.54 7.35
CA TYR A 52 11.22 -10.25 7.41
C TYR A 52 11.03 -11.58 8.14
N ASP A 53 11.31 -12.67 7.44
CA ASP A 53 11.41 -14.01 8.02
C ASP A 53 12.89 -14.35 8.26
N LEU A 54 13.19 -14.61 9.53
CA LEU A 54 14.52 -14.86 10.09
C LEU A 54 14.61 -16.25 10.71
N THR A 55 13.66 -17.13 10.41
CA THR A 55 13.63 -18.49 10.96
C THR A 55 14.85 -19.31 10.54
N MET A 56 15.46 -18.98 9.40
CA MET A 56 16.68 -19.62 8.91
C MET A 56 17.95 -18.89 9.39
N PRO A 57 18.90 -19.57 10.06
CA PRO A 57 20.09 -18.90 10.63
C PRO A 57 21.00 -18.21 9.60
N GLN A 58 21.03 -18.69 8.35
CA GLN A 58 21.93 -18.22 7.30
C GLN A 58 21.20 -17.52 6.14
N ALA A 59 19.90 -17.25 6.29
CA ALA A 59 19.10 -16.64 5.25
C ALA A 59 18.08 -15.66 5.85
N VAL A 60 17.88 -14.54 5.15
CA VAL A 60 16.84 -13.57 5.47
C VAL A 60 15.88 -13.56 4.30
N LYS A 61 14.61 -13.85 4.55
CA LYS A 61 13.55 -13.76 3.54
C LYS A 61 12.79 -12.45 3.73
N LEU A 62 12.80 -11.61 2.71
CA LEU A 62 11.99 -10.40 2.63
C LEU A 62 10.72 -10.69 1.82
N ILE A 63 9.57 -10.32 2.35
CA ILE A 63 8.27 -10.43 1.67
C ILE A 63 7.79 -9.00 1.38
N ILE A 64 7.57 -8.70 0.10
CA ILE A 64 6.98 -7.43 -0.35
C ILE A 64 5.65 -7.74 -1.00
N TYR A 65 4.58 -7.13 -0.48
CA TYR A 65 3.23 -7.36 -0.95
C TYR A 65 2.94 -6.48 -2.18
N GLY A 66 2.56 -7.11 -3.28
CA GLY A 66 2.10 -6.45 -4.50
C GLY A 66 0.58 -6.30 -4.60
N ASP A 67 -0.15 -6.85 -3.62
CA ASP A 67 -1.61 -6.86 -3.59
C ASP A 67 -2.14 -6.70 -2.15
N VAL A 68 -3.44 -6.50 -2.02
CA VAL A 68 -4.17 -6.31 -0.77
C VAL A 68 -4.31 -7.63 -0.03
N VAL A 69 -4.03 -7.62 1.28
CA VAL A 69 -4.30 -8.75 2.19
C VAL A 69 -5.64 -8.55 2.90
N ASP A 70 -5.84 -7.38 3.51
CA ASP A 70 -7.12 -7.00 4.12
C ASP A 70 -7.64 -5.68 3.53
N PRO A 71 -8.77 -5.68 2.81
CA PRO A 71 -9.38 -4.46 2.29
C PRO A 71 -9.73 -3.43 3.38
N ALA A 72 -10.02 -3.85 4.61
CA ALA A 72 -10.31 -2.94 5.73
C ALA A 72 -9.08 -2.12 6.12
N TYR A 73 -7.88 -2.73 6.08
CA TYR A 73 -6.61 -2.05 6.31
C TYR A 73 -6.35 -0.95 5.28
N SER A 74 -6.40 -1.27 3.98
CA SER A 74 -6.16 -0.28 2.93
C SER A 74 -7.14 0.88 3.02
N LYS A 75 -8.44 0.60 3.23
CA LYS A 75 -9.47 1.63 3.41
C LYS A 75 -9.21 2.51 4.64
N LEU A 76 -8.76 1.92 5.74
CA LEU A 76 -8.46 2.65 6.96
C LEU A 76 -7.28 3.60 6.76
N LEU A 77 -6.21 3.17 6.08
CA LEU A 77 -5.07 4.03 5.76
C LEU A 77 -5.45 5.20 4.85
N ILE A 78 -6.28 4.96 3.84
CA ILE A 78 -6.78 6.01 2.93
C ILE A 78 -7.60 7.06 3.70
N LYS A 79 -8.39 6.62 4.69
CA LYS A 79 -9.27 7.50 5.46
C LYS A 79 -8.50 8.34 6.49
N ASN A 80 -7.42 7.80 7.04
CA ASN A 80 -6.66 8.43 8.12
C ASN A 80 -5.24 8.74 7.63
N THR A 81 -5.06 9.91 7.03
CA THR A 81 -3.76 10.37 6.49
C THR A 81 -2.75 10.73 7.57
N ASP A 82 -3.22 10.97 8.80
CA ASP A 82 -2.40 11.49 9.90
C ASP A 82 -1.95 10.37 10.87
N LEU A 83 -1.97 9.12 10.41
CA LEU A 83 -1.49 7.98 11.19
C LEU A 83 0.03 8.02 11.30
N SER A 84 0.54 7.83 12.51
CA SER A 84 1.97 7.62 12.72
C SER A 84 2.41 6.26 12.16
N ILE A 85 3.68 6.16 11.78
CA ILE A 85 4.26 4.90 11.28
C ILE A 85 4.08 3.73 12.27
N MET A 86 4.09 4.02 13.58
CA MET A 86 3.88 3.03 14.63
C MET A 86 2.46 2.47 14.64
N GLU A 87 1.46 3.31 14.37
CA GLU A 87 0.08 2.88 14.23
C GLU A 87 -0.11 2.05 12.96
N ILE A 88 0.47 2.48 11.85
CA ILE A 88 0.41 1.74 10.57
C ILE A 88 1.03 0.35 10.74
N ILE A 89 2.20 0.24 11.38
CA ILE A 89 2.83 -1.05 11.71
C ILE A 89 1.93 -1.91 12.59
N ALA A 90 1.28 -1.34 13.60
CA ALA A 90 0.40 -2.10 14.48
C ALA A 90 -0.88 -2.57 13.77
N LEU A 91 -1.44 -1.75 12.88
CA LEU A 91 -2.57 -2.12 12.03
C LEU A 91 -2.20 -3.22 11.04
N ASP A 92 -1.01 -3.13 10.45
CA ASP A 92 -0.47 -4.15 9.54
C ASP A 92 -0.23 -5.49 10.27
N ARG A 93 0.18 -5.46 11.54
CA ARG A 93 0.21 -6.68 12.34
C ARG A 93 -1.16 -7.29 12.54
N VAL A 94 -2.15 -6.46 12.86
CA VAL A 94 -3.52 -6.92 13.09
C VAL A 94 -4.12 -7.54 11.83
N GLN A 95 -3.94 -6.92 10.65
CA GLN A 95 -4.42 -7.50 9.39
C GLN A 95 -3.81 -8.88 9.09
N LYS A 96 -2.54 -9.08 9.48
CA LYS A 96 -1.79 -10.32 9.30
C LYS A 96 -2.02 -11.35 10.41
N GLY A 97 -2.91 -11.06 11.37
CA GLY A 97 -3.16 -11.92 12.53
C GLY A 97 -1.99 -12.02 13.51
N GLN A 98 -1.05 -11.08 13.46
CA GLN A 98 0.11 -11.04 14.34
C GLN A 98 -0.24 -10.38 15.69
N ASN A 99 0.42 -10.83 16.76
CA ASN A 99 0.23 -10.26 18.09
C ASN A 99 0.77 -8.83 18.19
N ILE A 100 -0.02 -7.94 18.79
CA ILE A 100 0.40 -6.59 19.19
C ILE A 100 0.46 -6.45 20.71
N SER A 101 1.24 -5.49 21.20
CA SER A 101 1.36 -5.23 22.64
C SER A 101 0.04 -4.72 23.22
N LYS A 102 -0.19 -4.96 24.52
CA LYS A 102 -1.41 -4.49 25.21
C LYS A 102 -1.55 -2.97 25.19
N GLY A 103 -0.42 -2.25 25.23
CA GLY A 103 -0.39 -0.79 25.13
C GLY A 103 -0.84 -0.30 23.75
N MET A 104 -0.25 -0.85 22.69
CA MET A 104 -0.62 -0.51 21.31
C MET A 104 -2.08 -0.88 21.01
N ALA A 105 -2.53 -2.06 21.45
CA ALA A 105 -3.92 -2.47 21.28
C ALA A 105 -4.91 -1.49 21.93
N ARG A 106 -4.62 -1.04 23.16
CA ARG A 106 -5.45 -0.04 23.86
C ARG A 106 -5.49 1.29 23.13
N GLU A 107 -4.35 1.74 22.59
CA GLU A 107 -4.30 2.99 21.85
C GLU A 107 -5.11 2.91 20.55
N LEU A 108 -4.93 1.85 19.76
CA LEU A 108 -5.68 1.62 18.54
C LEU A 108 -7.19 1.47 18.81
N GLN A 109 -7.58 0.77 19.87
CA GLN A 109 -8.98 0.67 20.29
C GLN A 109 -9.55 2.03 20.72
N ARG A 110 -8.78 2.84 21.45
CA ARG A 110 -9.21 4.21 21.83
C ARG A 110 -9.44 5.10 20.60
N LYS A 111 -8.64 4.91 19.55
CA LYS A 111 -8.79 5.58 18.25
C LYS A 111 -9.83 4.90 17.34
N ASN A 112 -10.50 3.86 17.83
CA ASN A 112 -11.44 3.00 17.08
C ASN A 112 -10.85 2.35 15.82
N LEU A 113 -9.52 2.22 15.71
CA LEU A 113 -8.87 1.69 14.51
C LEU A 113 -8.89 0.15 14.44
N ILE A 114 -9.07 -0.51 15.57
CA ILE A 114 -9.20 -1.97 15.67
C ILE A 114 -10.37 -2.35 16.57
N GLU A 115 -10.92 -3.53 16.30
CA GLU A 115 -12.00 -4.15 17.06
C GLU A 115 -11.56 -5.52 17.58
N GLY A 116 -12.38 -6.12 18.45
CA GLY A 116 -12.10 -7.42 19.06
C GLY A 116 -11.37 -7.34 20.40
N ARG A 117 -10.97 -8.52 20.90
CA ARG A 117 -10.34 -8.69 22.21
C ARG A 117 -9.23 -9.71 22.10
N ARG A 118 -8.14 -9.49 22.85
CA ARG A 118 -7.01 -10.43 22.90
C ARG A 118 -7.50 -11.89 23.04
N PRO A 119 -6.99 -12.82 22.23
CA PRO A 119 -5.92 -12.65 21.22
C PRO A 119 -6.39 -12.16 19.83
N ASN A 120 -7.69 -12.10 19.60
CA ASN A 120 -8.27 -11.90 18.27
C ASN A 120 -8.67 -10.44 18.07
N TYR A 121 -7.76 -9.68 17.45
CA TYR A 121 -8.02 -8.32 16.98
C TYR A 121 -8.24 -8.33 15.48
N TYR A 122 -9.07 -7.40 15.02
CA TYR A 122 -9.33 -7.18 13.60
C TYR A 122 -9.29 -5.69 13.30
N VAL A 123 -8.92 -5.32 12.08
CA VAL A 123 -8.99 -3.92 11.66
C VAL A 123 -10.46 -3.49 11.67
N SER A 124 -10.74 -2.34 12.29
CA SER A 124 -12.12 -1.92 12.53
C SER A 124 -12.87 -1.78 11.21
N SER A 125 -13.89 -2.62 11.03
CA SER A 125 -14.85 -2.43 9.96
C SER A 125 -15.75 -1.24 10.26
N SER A 126 -16.01 -0.86 11.52
CA SER A 126 -16.83 0.32 11.85
C SER A 126 -16.17 1.65 11.49
N VAL A 127 -14.83 1.79 11.52
CA VAL A 127 -14.18 2.96 10.90
C VAL A 127 -14.30 2.91 9.37
N ALA A 128 -14.41 1.72 8.77
CA ALA A 128 -14.78 1.53 7.36
C ALA A 128 -16.31 1.63 7.07
N GLU A 129 -17.17 1.48 8.09
CA GLU A 129 -18.61 1.30 7.96
C GLU A 129 -19.48 2.42 8.57
N ALA A 130 -18.98 3.23 9.52
CA ALA A 130 -19.72 4.23 10.32
C ALA A 130 -20.22 5.46 9.54
N THR A 131 -20.41 5.34 8.23
CA THR A 131 -21.01 6.37 7.39
C THR A 131 -22.16 5.76 6.62
N ASN A 132 -23.26 5.38 7.27
CA ASN A 132 -24.29 4.59 6.58
C ASN A 132 -25.27 5.45 5.76
N LYS A 133 -25.33 5.12 4.45
CA LYS A 133 -26.46 5.13 3.51
C LYS A 133 -26.60 6.16 2.37
N LYS A 134 -26.08 7.40 2.40
CA LYS A 134 -26.16 8.27 1.18
C LYS A 134 -24.88 9.01 0.80
N ALA A 135 -24.18 9.61 1.77
CA ALA A 135 -22.85 10.19 1.51
C ALA A 135 -21.75 9.14 1.24
N LYS A 136 -21.98 7.88 1.63
CA LYS A 136 -21.03 6.75 1.54
C LYS A 136 -20.80 6.23 0.13
N TYR A 137 -21.84 6.15 -0.71
CA TYR A 137 -21.66 5.65 -2.09
C TYR A 137 -20.68 6.53 -2.86
N ILE A 138 -20.73 7.84 -2.62
CA ILE A 138 -19.86 8.81 -3.26
C ILE A 138 -18.45 8.76 -2.63
N ARG A 139 -18.31 8.74 -1.29
CA ARG A 139 -17.00 8.68 -0.63
C ARG A 139 -16.25 7.36 -0.80
N ASN A 140 -16.90 6.20 -0.61
CA ASN A 140 -16.25 4.90 -0.81
C ASN A 140 -15.84 4.71 -2.28
N ARG A 141 -16.64 5.22 -3.23
CA ARG A 141 -16.25 5.24 -4.65
C ARG A 141 -15.04 6.14 -4.89
N ILE A 142 -15.00 7.35 -4.32
CA ILE A 142 -13.84 8.25 -4.45
C ILE A 142 -12.57 7.64 -3.82
N GLN A 143 -12.69 6.92 -2.70
CA GLN A 143 -11.58 6.31 -1.98
C GLN A 143 -11.05 5.03 -2.65
N ASP A 144 -11.95 4.15 -3.13
CA ASP A 144 -11.59 3.05 -4.03
C ASP A 144 -10.88 3.61 -5.26
N ASP A 145 -11.43 4.67 -5.85
CA ASP A 145 -10.85 5.29 -7.04
C ASP A 145 -9.46 5.84 -6.72
N THR A 146 -9.23 6.44 -5.55
CA THR A 146 -7.92 6.94 -5.14
C THR A 146 -6.89 5.80 -5.03
N PHE A 147 -7.26 4.67 -4.44
CA PHE A 147 -6.41 3.48 -4.35
C PHE A 147 -6.04 2.95 -5.73
N TYR A 148 -7.04 2.68 -6.58
CA TYR A 148 -6.80 2.13 -7.91
C TYR A 148 -6.07 3.13 -8.82
N MET A 149 -6.31 4.44 -8.65
CA MET A 149 -5.55 5.48 -9.32
C MET A 149 -4.08 5.46 -8.90
N GLN A 150 -3.77 5.25 -7.62
CA GLN A 150 -2.39 5.13 -7.15
C GLN A 150 -1.71 3.90 -7.77
N LEU A 151 -2.39 2.74 -7.82
CA LEU A 151 -1.85 1.54 -8.49
C LEU A 151 -1.53 1.78 -9.97
N ILE A 152 -2.38 2.52 -10.69
CA ILE A 152 -2.11 2.90 -12.09
C ILE A 152 -0.86 3.78 -12.18
N LEU A 153 -0.76 4.78 -11.31
CA LEU A 153 0.40 5.70 -11.29
C LEU A 153 1.69 4.94 -10.99
N ASP A 154 1.69 4.06 -9.99
CA ASP A 154 2.86 3.26 -9.64
C ASP A 154 3.29 2.33 -10.79
N TYR A 155 2.33 1.80 -11.55
CA TYR A 155 2.64 0.98 -12.71
C TYR A 155 3.30 1.81 -13.82
N ILE A 156 2.74 2.97 -14.16
CA ILE A 156 3.30 3.85 -15.21
C ILE A 156 4.67 4.39 -14.79
N ASP A 157 4.84 4.76 -13.52
CA ASP A 157 6.13 5.21 -12.98
C ASP A 157 7.21 4.11 -13.13
N LYS A 158 6.84 2.85 -12.90
CA LYS A 158 7.76 1.72 -12.99
C LYS A 158 8.10 1.29 -14.43
N TYR A 159 7.13 1.33 -15.34
CA TYR A 159 7.25 0.80 -16.70
C TYR A 159 7.29 1.88 -17.79
N GLU A 160 7.37 3.15 -17.39
CA GLU A 160 7.34 4.39 -18.20
C GLU A 160 6.02 4.62 -18.97
N CYS A 161 5.33 3.56 -19.34
CA CYS A 161 4.04 3.62 -20.01
C CYS A 161 3.16 2.43 -19.62
N ALA A 162 1.85 2.57 -19.83
CA ALA A 162 0.88 1.49 -19.68
C ALA A 162 -0.11 1.46 -20.84
N THR A 163 -0.34 0.27 -21.42
CA THR A 163 -1.43 0.09 -22.38
C THR A 163 -2.74 -0.22 -21.65
N ARG A 164 -3.87 -0.10 -22.35
CA ARG A 164 -5.17 -0.43 -21.76
C ARG A 164 -5.23 -1.89 -21.25
N PRO A 165 -4.78 -2.90 -22.02
CA PRO A 165 -4.69 -4.28 -21.53
C PRO A 165 -3.85 -4.44 -20.25
N ASP A 166 -2.71 -3.76 -20.14
CA ASP A 166 -1.84 -3.86 -18.95
C ASP A 166 -2.57 -3.42 -17.68
N ILE A 167 -3.31 -2.31 -17.78
CA ILE A 167 -4.08 -1.75 -16.67
C ILE A 167 -5.29 -2.63 -16.33
N ASP A 168 -5.95 -3.20 -17.35
CA ASP A 168 -7.06 -4.13 -17.14
C ASP A 168 -6.55 -5.40 -16.41
N SER A 169 -5.42 -5.98 -16.84
CA SER A 169 -4.81 -7.14 -16.16
C SER A 169 -4.35 -6.83 -14.74
N LEU A 170 -3.87 -5.62 -14.46
CA LEU A 170 -3.51 -5.19 -13.11
C LEU A 170 -4.72 -5.07 -12.19
N LEU A 171 -5.80 -4.44 -12.66
CA LEU A 171 -6.90 -4.01 -11.78
C LEU A 171 -8.05 -5.02 -11.69
N ILE A 172 -8.40 -5.74 -12.77
CA ILE A 172 -9.53 -6.70 -12.78
C ILE A 172 -9.50 -7.72 -11.62
N PRO A 173 -8.36 -8.36 -11.28
CA PRO A 173 -8.30 -9.30 -10.17
C PRO A 173 -8.43 -8.63 -8.80
N THR A 174 -8.00 -7.37 -8.68
CA THR A 174 -8.07 -6.58 -7.42
C THR A 174 -9.42 -5.89 -7.20
N LEU A 175 -10.26 -5.83 -8.24
CA LEU A 175 -11.59 -5.24 -8.19
C LEU A 175 -12.59 -6.22 -7.59
N SER A 176 -13.50 -5.70 -6.76
CA SER A 176 -14.56 -6.46 -6.09
C SER A 176 -15.26 -7.48 -7.01
N GLU A 177 -15.41 -8.70 -6.51
CA GLU A 177 -16.11 -9.81 -7.20
C GLU A 177 -17.61 -9.55 -7.42
N VAL A 178 -18.19 -8.54 -6.74
CA VAL A 178 -19.59 -8.13 -6.93
C VAL A 178 -19.80 -7.42 -8.27
N LEU A 179 -18.73 -6.89 -8.88
CA LEU A 179 -18.79 -6.20 -10.18
C LEU A 179 -18.66 -7.22 -11.32
N ASP A 180 -19.57 -7.13 -12.29
CA ASP A 180 -19.43 -7.86 -13.55
C ASP A 180 -18.25 -7.32 -14.39
N GLU A 181 -17.76 -8.10 -15.36
CA GLU A 181 -16.61 -7.68 -16.17
C GLU A 181 -16.82 -6.34 -16.89
N LYS A 182 -18.04 -6.08 -17.37
CA LYS A 182 -18.38 -4.83 -18.07
C LYS A 182 -18.31 -3.63 -17.13
N GLN A 183 -18.77 -3.81 -15.89
CA GLN A 183 -18.69 -2.81 -14.82
C GLN A 183 -17.24 -2.57 -14.38
N LYS A 184 -16.41 -3.62 -14.30
CA LYS A 184 -14.97 -3.49 -14.02
C LYS A 184 -14.26 -2.68 -15.10
N ILE A 185 -14.44 -3.04 -16.38
CA ILE A 185 -13.86 -2.30 -17.53
C ILE A 185 -14.31 -0.84 -17.53
N THR A 186 -15.59 -0.58 -17.25
CA THR A 186 -16.15 0.78 -17.17
C THR A 186 -15.54 1.56 -16.02
N LYS A 187 -15.36 0.95 -14.84
CA LYS A 187 -14.71 1.58 -13.69
C LYS A 187 -13.27 1.97 -14.03
N ILE A 188 -12.50 1.09 -14.64
CA ILE A 188 -11.11 1.37 -15.07
C ILE A 188 -11.07 2.56 -16.05
N GLY A 189 -11.98 2.61 -17.02
CA GLY A 189 -12.10 3.76 -17.94
C GLY A 189 -12.36 5.09 -17.22
N HIS A 190 -13.20 5.08 -16.18
CA HIS A 190 -13.45 6.25 -15.35
C HIS A 190 -12.22 6.68 -14.54
N LEU A 191 -11.44 5.73 -14.01
CA LEU A 191 -10.20 6.02 -13.28
C LEU A 191 -9.17 6.73 -14.17
N LEU A 192 -8.94 6.21 -15.37
CA LEU A 192 -8.03 6.82 -16.35
C LEU A 192 -8.49 8.22 -16.75
N THR A 193 -9.80 8.40 -16.95
CA THR A 193 -10.37 9.73 -17.25
C THR A 193 -10.16 10.70 -16.10
N LYS A 194 -10.29 10.25 -14.85
CA LYS A 194 -10.02 11.08 -13.67
C LYS A 194 -8.54 11.48 -13.60
N LEU A 195 -7.62 10.51 -13.72
CA LEU A 195 -6.17 10.76 -13.72
C LEU A 195 -5.75 11.76 -14.81
N ARG A 196 -6.31 11.63 -16.01
CA ARG A 196 -6.08 12.59 -17.10
C ARG A 196 -6.60 13.99 -16.76
N LYS A 197 -7.79 14.09 -16.16
CA LYS A 197 -8.41 15.38 -15.79
C LYS A 197 -7.65 16.10 -14.67
N ILE A 198 -7.04 15.36 -13.74
CA ILE A 198 -6.16 15.93 -12.70
C ILE A 198 -4.71 16.06 -13.16
N GLU A 199 -4.46 15.94 -14.47
CA GLU A 199 -3.17 16.14 -15.11
C GLU A 199 -2.03 15.24 -14.59
N LYS A 200 -2.34 14.04 -14.11
CA LYS A 200 -1.33 13.08 -13.64
C LYS A 200 -0.79 12.17 -14.75
N ILE A 201 -1.61 11.91 -15.77
CA ILE A 201 -1.25 11.08 -16.92
C ILE A 201 -1.77 11.73 -18.21
N GLU A 202 -1.14 11.40 -19.32
CA GLU A 202 -1.63 11.73 -20.65
C GLU A 202 -1.69 10.51 -21.56
N ASN A 203 -2.54 10.56 -22.58
CA ASN A 203 -2.66 9.50 -23.56
C ASN A 203 -1.87 9.89 -24.80
N VAL A 204 -0.85 9.09 -25.13
CA VAL A 204 -0.01 9.27 -26.31
C VAL A 204 -0.32 8.15 -27.29
N GLY A 205 -0.63 8.52 -28.54
CA GLY A 205 -0.97 7.59 -29.61
C GLY A 205 -2.47 7.53 -29.94
N VAL A 206 -2.83 6.72 -30.95
CA VAL A 206 -4.19 6.66 -31.49
C VAL A 206 -4.70 5.21 -31.47
N GLY A 207 -5.92 5.01 -30.98
CA GLY A 207 -6.62 3.73 -31.02
C GLY A 207 -5.88 2.61 -30.28
N ARG A 208 -5.57 1.51 -30.99
CA ARG A 208 -4.94 0.29 -30.44
C ARG A 208 -3.49 0.51 -29.97
N TYR A 209 -2.84 1.59 -30.40
CA TYR A 209 -1.48 1.95 -30.00
C TYR A 209 -1.44 3.03 -28.91
N SER A 210 -2.59 3.34 -28.31
CA SER A 210 -2.64 4.32 -27.23
C SER A 210 -1.92 3.82 -25.98
N LYS A 211 -1.04 4.66 -25.45
CA LYS A 211 -0.27 4.42 -24.22
C LYS A 211 -0.54 5.56 -23.24
N TRP A 212 -0.67 5.21 -21.97
CA TRP A 212 -0.73 6.18 -20.89
C TRP A 212 0.68 6.39 -20.36
N VAL A 213 1.10 7.65 -20.28
CA VAL A 213 2.40 8.06 -19.72
C VAL A 213 2.17 9.07 -18.62
N MET A 214 3.14 9.21 -17.70
CA MET A 214 3.12 10.27 -16.71
C MET A 214 3.22 11.62 -17.43
N LYS A 215 2.47 12.61 -16.95
CA LYS A 215 2.56 13.99 -17.41
C LYS A 215 3.58 14.76 -16.57
#